data_AF-A0AAV9ZMC8-F1
#
_entry.id   AF-A0AAV9ZMC8-F1
#
_cell.length_a   1.000
_cell.length_b   1.000
_cell.length_c   1.000
_cell.angle_alpha   90.00
_cell.angle_beta   90.00
_cell.angle_gamma   90.00
#
_symmetry.space_group_name_H-M   'P 1'
#
loop_
_entity.id
_entity.type
_entity.pdbx_description
1 polymer ?
#
loop_
_entity_poly.entity_id
_entity_poly.type
_entity_poly.pdbx_seq_one_letter_code
_entity_poly.pdbx_strand_id
1 'polypeptide(L)'
;TLPTASMCADTSVETEVRLSLPFVEADPAEEISPRSARNLETVNYATVEAWKSLRIERLKVNYLPSSLSLFPGTQLDIILEVLAYLHPLELSQLSRTNKAFRELLASPIADPIWRHSLLVDDHPENTTLQLPQCPAGISGQRWTRVLFGRLKCEQCGKLGTSDYILCRRICPLCADQNLLDVIPEYEEAHVHDPAPASDDVNWDSERGRFWRSDADVVVAEYERLSTGDDSAVAISSFIEARKKSLADRCNEWYWAVRHTSSMEYSKKLDKVSIRAAKRLVAEGFDQRDVNSSFYDINDCELFYRKPRLTSKLWNRARPFIVPSVLAARTQRLKHERELRIQARKQAILGHAITKLQAAVPGVRHGYHLPPHTIANFPPLAQLIEEDCEDSISASR
;
A
#
# COMPACT_ATOMS: atom_id res chain seq x y z
N THR A 1 59.68 -4.81 -63.32
CA THR A 1 58.70 -5.81 -63.82
C THR A 1 57.88 -6.29 -62.65
N LEU A 2 56.55 -6.25 -62.82
CA LEU A 2 55.46 -6.61 -61.90
C LEU A 2 55.07 -5.59 -60.79
N PRO A 3 53.76 -5.28 -60.65
CA PRO A 3 53.20 -4.39 -59.64
C PRO A 3 52.72 -5.16 -58.40
N THR A 4 52.79 -4.52 -57.22
CA THR A 4 52.22 -5.03 -55.96
C THR A 4 50.79 -4.53 -55.76
N ALA A 5 49.94 -5.46 -55.31
CA ALA A 5 48.50 -5.36 -55.22
C ALA A 5 47.99 -4.36 -54.17
N SER A 6 46.91 -3.69 -54.55
CA SER A 6 45.99 -2.93 -53.70
C SER A 6 45.28 -3.87 -52.72
N MET A 7 45.45 -3.64 -51.42
CA MET A 7 44.55 -4.15 -50.38
C MET A 7 43.76 -2.97 -49.82
N CYS A 8 42.46 -2.97 -50.06
CA CYS A 8 41.51 -2.13 -49.36
C CYS A 8 41.52 -2.51 -47.87
N ALA A 9 41.79 -1.54 -47.00
CA ALA A 9 41.50 -1.64 -45.58
C ALA A 9 40.27 -0.77 -45.30
N ASP A 10 39.16 -1.44 -45.03
CA ASP A 10 37.92 -0.85 -44.52
C ASP A 10 38.23 0.00 -43.29
N THR A 11 37.85 1.27 -43.36
CA THR A 11 37.83 2.19 -42.21
C THR A 11 36.38 2.35 -41.77
N SER A 12 35.86 1.35 -41.05
CA SER A 12 34.65 1.49 -40.24
C SER A 12 35.00 2.30 -39.00
N VAL A 13 34.72 3.61 -39.06
CA VAL A 13 34.71 4.48 -37.89
C VAL A 13 33.47 4.13 -37.06
N GLU A 14 33.62 3.16 -36.15
CA GLU A 14 32.65 2.94 -35.07
C GLU A 14 32.67 4.18 -34.17
N THR A 15 31.71 5.06 -34.40
CA THR A 15 31.44 6.19 -33.53
C THR A 15 30.68 5.63 -32.33
N GLU A 16 31.41 5.17 -31.33
CA GLU A 16 30.88 4.71 -30.05
C GLU A 16 30.21 5.92 -29.36
N VAL A 17 28.89 6.06 -29.56
CA VAL A 17 28.06 7.06 -28.86
C VAL A 17 28.01 6.64 -27.40
N ARG A 18 28.98 7.11 -26.62
CA ARG A 18 28.92 7.08 -25.15
C ARG A 18 27.75 7.95 -24.70
N LEU A 19 26.58 7.32 -24.56
CA LEU A 19 25.44 7.86 -23.81
C LEU A 19 25.96 8.20 -22.40
N SER A 20 26.20 9.48 -22.18
CA SER A 20 26.63 10.01 -20.90
C SER A 20 25.46 9.86 -19.93
N LEU A 21 25.51 8.84 -19.07
CA LEU A 21 24.50 8.61 -18.04
C LEU A 21 24.41 9.87 -17.15
N PRO A 22 23.20 10.39 -16.84
CA PRO A 22 23.02 11.62 -16.08
C PRO A 22 23.37 11.37 -14.61
N PHE A 23 24.66 11.48 -14.32
CA PHE A 23 25.26 11.18 -13.04
C PHE A 23 25.14 12.35 -12.04
N VAL A 24 24.70 13.53 -12.48
CA VAL A 24 24.87 14.79 -11.72
C VAL A 24 23.59 15.62 -11.70
N GLU A 25 22.52 15.13 -11.06
CA GLU A 25 21.39 16.02 -10.67
C GLU A 25 20.80 15.72 -9.29
N ALA A 26 21.39 14.80 -8.52
CA ALA A 26 20.92 14.51 -7.17
C ALA A 26 21.80 15.25 -6.16
N ASP A 27 21.34 16.38 -5.61
CA ASP A 27 21.97 16.97 -4.41
C ASP A 27 21.76 16.01 -3.22
N PRO A 28 22.82 15.35 -2.71
CA PRO A 28 22.72 14.42 -1.60
C PRO A 28 22.47 15.12 -0.25
N ALA A 29 22.53 16.47 -0.20
CA ALA A 29 22.22 17.25 0.99
C ALA A 29 20.72 17.37 1.30
N GLU A 30 19.82 17.15 0.33
CA GLU A 30 18.36 17.31 0.50
C GLU A 30 17.65 16.13 1.18
N GLU A 31 18.29 14.96 1.19
CA GLU A 31 17.82 13.85 1.99
C GLU A 31 18.34 14.11 3.40
N ILE A 32 17.57 13.93 4.48
CA ILE A 32 18.05 14.27 5.83
C ILE A 32 18.12 13.03 6.73
N SER A 33 19.13 13.08 7.60
CA SER A 33 19.33 12.37 8.86
C SER A 33 18.02 12.04 9.62
N PRO A 34 17.96 10.89 10.30
CA PRO A 34 16.80 10.46 11.10
C PRO A 34 16.36 11.46 12.20
N ARG A 35 17.17 12.48 12.51
CA ARG A 35 16.84 13.52 13.50
C ARG A 35 15.92 14.63 12.98
N SER A 36 15.71 14.78 11.67
CA SER A 36 14.87 15.85 11.11
C SER A 36 13.42 15.42 10.83
N ALA A 37 12.90 14.42 11.54
CA ALA A 37 11.55 13.88 11.40
C ALA A 37 10.43 14.86 11.82
N ARG A 38 10.47 16.12 11.34
CA ARG A 38 9.42 17.13 11.54
C ARG A 38 8.36 17.14 10.43
N ASN A 39 8.64 16.59 9.25
CA ASN A 39 7.64 16.38 8.18
C ASN A 39 7.39 14.89 7.92
N LEU A 40 6.57 14.29 8.79
CA LEU A 40 6.08 12.90 8.68
C LEU A 40 5.36 12.62 7.35
N GLU A 41 4.86 13.65 6.67
CA GLU A 41 4.16 13.55 5.37
C GLU A 41 5.07 13.07 4.23
N THR A 42 6.39 13.25 4.36
CA THR A 42 7.36 12.88 3.30
C THR A 42 8.00 11.50 3.53
N VAL A 43 7.57 10.77 4.56
CA VAL A 43 8.17 9.48 4.95
C VAL A 43 7.67 8.36 4.05
N ASN A 44 8.60 7.67 3.41
CA ASN A 44 8.32 6.52 2.58
C ASN A 44 8.19 5.26 3.46
N TYR A 45 7.05 4.56 3.35
CA TYR A 45 6.75 3.36 4.14
C TYR A 45 7.76 2.23 3.89
N ALA A 46 8.22 2.06 2.65
CA ALA A 46 9.23 1.05 2.33
C ALA A 46 10.53 1.26 3.09
N THR A 47 10.94 2.52 3.26
CA THR A 47 12.08 2.90 4.08
C THR A 47 11.88 2.53 5.55
N VAL A 48 10.66 2.75 6.07
CA VAL A 48 10.33 2.45 7.47
C VAL A 48 10.33 0.96 7.72
N GLU A 49 9.70 0.15 6.86
CA GLU A 49 9.66 -1.30 7.00
C GLU A 49 11.07 -1.91 6.86
N ALA A 50 11.82 -1.53 5.83
CA ALA A 50 13.22 -1.97 5.68
C ALA A 50 14.05 -1.64 6.93
N TRP A 51 13.87 -0.45 7.52
CA TRP A 51 14.56 -0.08 8.76
C TRP A 51 14.17 -0.92 9.97
N LYS A 52 12.94 -1.43 10.05
CA LYS A 52 12.56 -2.32 11.14
C LYS A 52 13.31 -3.64 11.02
N SER A 53 13.30 -4.24 9.83
CA SER A 53 13.97 -5.50 9.56
C SER A 53 15.48 -5.38 9.83
N LEU A 54 16.14 -4.37 9.27
CA LEU A 54 17.58 -4.14 9.44
C LEU A 54 18.00 -3.82 10.89
N ARG A 55 17.10 -3.24 11.70
CA ARG A 55 17.41 -2.94 13.12
C ARG A 55 17.33 -4.16 14.04
N ILE A 56 16.58 -5.19 13.65
CA ILE A 56 16.41 -6.41 14.47
C ILE A 56 17.73 -7.20 14.49
N GLU A 57 18.53 -7.12 13.41
CA GLU A 57 19.78 -7.85 13.23
C GLU A 57 21.01 -7.16 13.82
N ARG A 58 20.85 -6.26 14.81
CA ARG A 58 22.02 -5.70 15.49
C ARG A 58 22.77 -6.79 16.25
N LEU A 59 23.82 -7.31 15.64
CA LEU A 59 24.86 -8.08 16.31
C LEU A 59 25.35 -7.27 17.51
N LYS A 60 25.25 -7.86 18.70
CA LYS A 60 25.87 -7.29 19.91
C LYS A 60 27.38 -7.45 19.78
N VAL A 61 28.01 -6.53 19.04
CA VAL A 61 29.47 -6.50 18.93
C VAL A 61 29.99 -5.87 20.22
N ASN A 62 30.50 -6.71 21.12
CA ASN A 62 30.94 -6.31 22.45
C ASN A 62 32.25 -5.51 22.45
N TYR A 63 32.96 -5.44 21.32
CA TYR A 63 34.17 -4.65 21.18
C TYR A 63 34.45 -4.31 19.72
N LEU A 64 34.36 -3.04 19.36
CA LEU A 64 35.01 -2.49 18.18
C LEU A 64 35.88 -1.33 18.66
N PRO A 65 37.17 -1.27 18.28
CA PRO A 65 37.96 -0.07 18.50
C PRO A 65 37.19 1.11 17.90
N SER A 66 37.03 2.19 18.66
CA SER A 66 36.23 3.37 18.28
C SER A 66 36.81 4.17 17.10
N SER A 67 37.79 3.59 16.39
CA SER A 67 38.61 4.22 15.37
C SER A 67 38.51 3.41 14.09
N LEU A 68 38.06 4.07 13.02
CA LEU A 68 38.13 3.59 11.64
C LEU A 68 39.57 3.66 11.09
N SER A 69 40.61 3.65 11.93
CA SER A 69 42.01 3.76 11.52
C SER A 69 42.51 2.62 10.63
N LEU A 70 41.75 1.53 10.52
CA LEU A 70 42.03 0.44 9.58
C LEU A 70 41.59 0.77 8.15
N PHE A 71 40.62 1.68 7.96
CA PHE A 71 40.00 1.98 6.67
C PHE A 71 40.89 2.76 5.68
N PRO A 72 41.73 3.72 6.13
CA PRO A 72 42.61 4.46 5.21
C PRO A 72 43.74 3.63 4.59
N GLY A 73 44.02 2.43 5.12
CA GLY A 73 45.09 1.54 4.63
C GLY A 73 44.60 0.30 3.87
N THR A 74 43.28 0.08 3.78
CA THR A 74 42.70 -1.04 3.05
C THR A 74 42.59 -0.75 1.56
N GLN A 75 42.81 -1.78 0.73
CA GLN A 75 42.60 -1.70 -0.71
C GLN A 75 41.13 -1.37 -0.98
N LEU A 76 40.89 -0.48 -1.96
CA LEU A 76 39.55 -0.02 -2.31
C LEU A 76 38.60 -1.19 -2.63
N ASP A 77 39.11 -2.24 -3.27
CA ASP A 77 38.33 -3.43 -3.65
C ASP A 77 37.70 -4.14 -2.45
N ILE A 78 38.43 -4.25 -1.33
CA ILE A 78 37.92 -4.86 -0.10
C ILE A 78 36.80 -4.00 0.49
N ILE A 79 36.95 -2.67 0.43
CA ILE A 79 35.90 -1.76 0.88
C ILE A 79 34.66 -1.96 0.01
N LEU A 80 34.80 -1.95 -1.31
CA LEU A 80 33.68 -2.13 -2.25
C LEU A 80 32.97 -3.47 -2.06
N GLU A 81 33.72 -4.55 -1.84
CA GLU A 81 33.18 -5.88 -1.54
C GLU A 81 32.35 -5.87 -0.26
N VAL A 82 32.87 -5.31 0.85
CA VAL A 82 32.12 -5.20 2.11
C VAL A 82 30.85 -4.36 1.93
N LEU A 83 30.92 -3.29 1.16
CA LEU A 83 29.77 -2.44 0.87
C LEU A 83 28.70 -3.17 0.04
N ALA A 84 29.07 -4.14 -0.80
CA ALA A 84 28.12 -4.88 -1.62
C ALA A 84 27.14 -5.73 -0.80
N TYR A 85 27.54 -6.15 0.41
CA TYR A 85 26.68 -6.87 1.35
C TYR A 85 25.72 -5.96 2.15
N LEU A 86 25.87 -4.63 2.07
CA LEU A 86 24.96 -3.73 2.78
C LEU A 86 23.65 -3.59 2.03
N HIS A 87 22.54 -3.45 2.76
CA HIS A 87 21.25 -3.15 2.15
C HIS A 87 21.34 -1.78 1.43
N PRO A 88 20.65 -1.57 0.28
CA PRO A 88 20.75 -0.33 -0.49
C PRO A 88 20.49 0.93 0.35
N LEU A 89 19.59 0.84 1.31
CA LEU A 89 19.30 1.93 2.23
C LEU A 89 20.45 2.25 3.19
N GLU A 90 21.22 1.26 3.62
CA GLU A 90 22.43 1.47 4.43
C GLU A 90 23.54 2.09 3.62
N LEU A 91 23.70 1.70 2.34
CA LEU A 91 24.60 2.38 1.39
C LEU A 91 24.23 3.86 1.24
N SER A 92 22.93 4.16 1.08
CA SER A 92 22.43 5.54 1.05
C SER A 92 22.78 6.29 2.34
N GLN A 93 22.61 5.68 3.51
CA GLN A 93 23.01 6.31 4.77
C GLN A 93 24.53 6.51 4.88
N LEU A 94 25.32 5.51 4.49
CA LEU A 94 26.77 5.55 4.55
C LEU A 94 27.34 6.67 3.69
N SER A 95 26.80 6.86 2.47
CA SER A 95 27.15 7.95 1.56
C SER A 95 27.00 9.34 2.19
N ARG A 96 26.27 9.46 3.30
CA ARG A 96 26.01 10.72 4.01
C ARG A 96 26.85 10.90 5.27
N THR A 97 27.59 9.87 5.70
CA THR A 97 28.38 9.93 6.93
C THR A 97 29.75 10.59 6.73
N ASN A 98 30.34 10.44 5.54
CA ASN A 98 31.67 10.96 5.21
C ASN A 98 31.72 11.40 3.74
N LYS A 99 32.46 12.50 3.48
CA LYS A 99 32.74 13.00 2.13
C LYS A 99 33.38 11.94 1.21
N ALA A 100 34.31 11.13 1.73
CA ALA A 100 34.97 10.09 0.94
C ALA A 100 33.98 9.00 0.48
N PHE A 101 33.12 8.52 1.38
CA PHE A 101 32.06 7.57 1.02
C PHE A 101 31.05 8.19 0.07
N ARG A 102 30.73 9.47 0.23
CA ARG A 102 29.83 10.18 -0.69
C ARG A 102 30.38 10.18 -2.11
N GLU A 103 31.65 10.55 -2.29
CA GLU A 103 32.30 10.61 -3.59
C GLU A 103 32.44 9.20 -4.19
N LEU A 104 32.82 8.22 -3.37
CA LEU A 104 32.96 6.83 -3.81
C LEU A 104 31.63 6.19 -4.22
N LEU A 105 30.60 6.30 -3.37
CA LEU A 105 29.30 5.68 -3.63
C LEU A 105 28.46 6.44 -4.64
N ALA A 106 28.76 7.72 -4.86
CA ALA A 106 28.27 8.40 -6.04
C ALA A 106 28.90 7.77 -7.27
N SER A 107 30.23 7.58 -7.33
CA SER A 107 31.02 7.16 -8.52
C SER A 107 30.39 6.04 -9.36
N PRO A 108 30.54 6.04 -10.71
CA PRO A 108 30.13 4.93 -11.56
C PRO A 108 30.75 3.58 -11.15
N ILE A 109 31.92 3.60 -10.49
CA ILE A 109 32.60 2.40 -9.98
C ILE A 109 31.75 1.68 -8.92
N ALA A 110 30.91 2.41 -8.18
CA ALA A 110 30.05 1.84 -7.15
C ALA A 110 28.71 1.32 -7.70
N ASP A 111 28.38 1.56 -8.97
CA ASP A 111 27.11 1.12 -9.57
C ASP A 111 26.88 -0.40 -9.49
N PRO A 112 27.89 -1.27 -9.72
CA PRO A 112 27.76 -2.71 -9.48
C PRO A 112 27.41 -3.07 -8.03
N ILE A 113 27.91 -2.30 -7.06
CA ILE A 113 27.68 -2.51 -5.62
C ILE A 113 26.21 -2.21 -5.30
N TRP A 114 25.70 -1.08 -5.80
CA TRP A 114 24.29 -0.76 -5.67
C TRP A 114 23.40 -1.82 -6.30
N ARG A 115 23.74 -2.30 -7.51
CA ARG A 115 23.00 -3.39 -8.16
C ARG A 115 23.06 -4.67 -7.36
N HIS A 116 24.23 -5.05 -6.85
CA HIS A 116 24.39 -6.24 -6.02
C HIS A 116 23.54 -6.15 -4.75
N SER A 117 23.54 -5.00 -4.06
CA SER A 117 22.73 -4.79 -2.85
C SER A 117 21.21 -4.97 -3.07
N LEU A 118 20.73 -4.81 -4.31
CA LEU A 118 19.32 -5.02 -4.68
C LEU A 118 18.99 -6.48 -4.98
N LEU A 119 20.00 -7.35 -5.08
CA LEU A 119 19.86 -8.79 -5.35
C LEU A 119 19.97 -9.64 -4.07
N VAL A 120 20.53 -9.09 -2.99
CA VAL A 120 20.74 -9.81 -1.74
C VAL A 120 19.39 -10.13 -1.09
N ASP A 121 19.08 -11.42 -0.95
CA ASP A 121 17.89 -11.97 -0.31
C ASP A 121 18.01 -11.99 1.22
N ASP A 122 18.42 -10.89 1.85
CA ASP A 122 18.68 -10.85 3.30
C ASP A 122 17.47 -10.34 4.11
N HIS A 123 16.28 -10.92 3.89
CA HIS A 123 15.18 -10.70 4.83
C HIS A 123 14.71 -11.97 5.58
N PRO A 124 14.87 -11.99 6.92
CA PRO A 124 14.44 -13.09 7.76
C PRO A 124 12.91 -13.12 7.84
N GLU A 125 12.31 -14.24 7.42
CA GLU A 125 10.95 -14.76 7.69
C GLU A 125 9.71 -13.83 7.57
N ASN A 126 9.85 -12.52 7.33
CA ASN A 126 8.78 -11.56 7.57
C ASN A 126 8.62 -10.51 6.45
N THR A 127 9.40 -10.60 5.36
CA THR A 127 9.15 -9.87 4.12
C THR A 127 9.48 -10.80 2.96
N THR A 128 8.46 -11.52 2.50
CA THR A 128 8.57 -12.64 1.56
C THR A 128 8.89 -12.24 0.12
N LEU A 129 9.31 -11.00 -0.14
CA LEU A 129 9.48 -10.51 -1.51
C LEU A 129 10.84 -9.83 -1.73
N GLN A 130 11.55 -10.33 -2.75
CA GLN A 130 12.80 -9.81 -3.25
C GLN A 130 12.67 -8.33 -3.68
N LEU A 131 13.73 -7.55 -3.51
CA LEU A 131 13.74 -6.15 -3.95
C LEU A 131 13.64 -6.07 -5.48
N PRO A 132 12.96 -5.04 -6.03
CA PRO A 132 12.91 -4.85 -7.46
C PRO A 132 14.31 -4.59 -8.03
N GLN A 133 14.71 -5.41 -9.00
CA GLN A 133 16.00 -5.26 -9.68
C GLN A 133 16.09 -3.92 -10.42
N CYS A 134 17.30 -3.34 -10.42
CA CYS A 134 17.56 -2.08 -11.11
C CYS A 134 17.36 -2.23 -12.63
N PRO A 135 16.54 -1.37 -13.27
CA PRO A 135 16.37 -1.36 -14.72
C PRO A 135 17.65 -1.01 -15.47
N ALA A 136 17.76 -1.48 -16.71
CA ALA A 136 18.83 -1.07 -17.61
C ALA A 136 18.73 0.44 -17.92
N GLY A 137 19.87 1.14 -17.92
CA GLY A 137 19.94 2.59 -18.16
C GLY A 137 19.73 3.48 -16.91
N ILE A 138 19.39 2.89 -15.76
CA ILE A 138 19.31 3.60 -14.47
C ILE A 138 20.47 3.13 -13.58
N SER A 139 21.09 4.06 -12.85
CA SER A 139 22.11 3.70 -11.86
C SER A 139 21.43 3.09 -10.62
N GLY A 140 22.07 2.10 -9.99
CA GLY A 140 21.54 1.46 -8.79
C GLY A 140 21.33 2.45 -7.65
N GLN A 141 22.16 3.50 -7.56
CA GLN A 141 21.96 4.59 -6.59
C GLN A 141 20.65 5.35 -6.85
N ARG A 142 20.39 5.72 -8.11
CA ARG A 142 19.15 6.41 -8.51
C ARG A 142 17.94 5.51 -8.26
N TRP A 143 18.04 4.22 -8.62
CA TRP A 143 16.97 3.27 -8.35
C TRP A 143 16.68 3.09 -6.86
N THR A 144 17.73 3.00 -6.04
CA THR A 144 17.61 3.00 -4.57
C THR A 144 16.87 4.24 -4.07
N ARG A 145 17.13 5.41 -4.68
CA ARG A 145 16.41 6.65 -4.37
C ARG A 145 14.94 6.56 -4.74
N VAL A 146 14.56 5.92 -5.85
CA VAL A 146 13.17 5.70 -6.27
C VAL A 146 12.45 4.71 -5.34
N LEU A 147 13.16 3.72 -4.79
CA LEU A 147 12.58 2.75 -3.86
C LEU A 147 12.46 3.31 -2.44
N PHE A 148 13.53 3.87 -1.86
CA PHE A 148 13.62 4.19 -0.42
C PHE A 148 13.87 5.68 -0.09
N GLY A 149 14.08 6.52 -1.09
CA GLY A 149 14.11 7.97 -0.92
C GLY A 149 12.83 8.56 -0.33
N ARG A 150 12.88 9.86 -0.05
CA ARG A 150 11.74 10.63 0.47
C ARG A 150 10.65 10.76 -0.58
N LEU A 151 9.42 10.94 -0.12
CA LEU A 151 8.27 11.24 -0.97
C LEU A 151 8.31 12.70 -1.42
N LYS A 152 9.33 13.07 -2.21
CA LYS A 152 9.45 14.37 -2.85
C LYS A 152 9.50 14.18 -4.36
N CYS A 153 8.77 15.01 -5.08
CA CYS A 153 8.85 15.14 -6.51
C CYS A 153 10.24 15.64 -6.90
N GLU A 154 10.91 14.94 -7.82
CA GLU A 154 12.22 15.31 -8.32
C GLU A 154 12.20 16.62 -9.13
N GLN A 155 11.05 16.97 -9.71
CA GLN A 155 10.90 18.19 -10.51
C GLN A 155 10.69 19.45 -9.67
N CYS A 156 9.81 19.40 -8.67
CA CYS A 156 9.38 20.60 -7.93
C CYS A 156 9.64 20.55 -6.41
N GLY A 157 10.14 19.43 -5.89
CA GLY A 157 10.44 19.24 -4.45
C GLY A 157 9.22 19.09 -3.53
N LYS A 158 7.99 19.24 -4.06
CA LYS A 158 6.73 19.02 -3.31
C LYS A 158 6.48 17.53 -3.06
N LEU A 159 5.46 17.18 -2.28
CA LEU A 159 5.08 15.79 -2.02
C LEU A 159 4.82 15.04 -3.34
N GLY A 160 5.47 13.91 -3.53
CA GLY A 160 5.37 13.08 -4.74
C GLY A 160 5.50 11.60 -4.43
N THR A 161 4.98 10.77 -5.33
CA THR A 161 4.99 9.31 -5.24
C THR A 161 6.04 8.72 -6.17
N SER A 162 6.49 7.50 -5.88
CA SER A 162 7.37 6.77 -6.80
C SER A 162 6.59 6.29 -8.00
N ASP A 163 7.08 6.62 -9.19
CA ASP A 163 6.70 6.00 -10.46
C ASP A 163 7.82 5.04 -10.85
N TYR A 164 7.54 3.74 -10.74
CA TYR A 164 8.52 2.70 -11.00
C TYR A 164 8.74 2.43 -12.49
N ILE A 165 7.79 2.81 -13.36
CA ILE A 165 7.98 2.71 -14.82
C ILE A 165 8.91 3.81 -15.29
N LEU A 166 8.65 5.05 -14.88
CA LEU A 166 9.48 6.19 -15.23
C LEU A 166 10.77 6.26 -14.42
N CYS A 167 10.92 5.41 -13.39
CA CYS A 167 12.05 5.41 -12.48
C CYS A 167 12.31 6.80 -11.86
N ARG A 168 11.23 7.47 -11.44
CA ARG A 168 11.23 8.86 -10.96
C ARG A 168 10.20 9.01 -9.83
N ARG A 169 10.42 9.99 -8.94
CA ARG A 169 9.37 10.45 -8.03
C ARG A 169 8.71 11.71 -8.57
N ILE A 170 7.39 11.67 -8.71
CA ILE A 170 6.63 12.76 -9.33
C ILE A 170 5.38 13.09 -8.50
N CYS A 171 4.97 14.34 -8.50
CA CYS A 171 3.67 14.75 -7.97
C CYS A 171 2.65 14.79 -9.12
N PRO A 172 1.34 14.71 -8.84
CA PRO A 172 0.31 14.73 -9.89
C PRO A 172 0.46 15.92 -10.84
N LEU A 173 0.66 17.13 -10.30
CA LEU A 173 0.82 18.34 -11.12
C LEU A 173 2.02 18.28 -12.08
N CYS A 174 3.15 17.72 -11.65
CA CYS A 174 4.31 17.59 -12.53
C CYS A 174 4.13 16.42 -13.51
N ALA A 175 3.39 15.38 -13.12
CA ALA A 175 2.99 14.29 -14.00
C ALA A 175 2.18 14.86 -15.17
N ASP A 176 1.13 15.63 -14.90
CA ASP A 176 0.26 16.21 -15.94
C ASP A 176 1.01 17.10 -16.94
N GLN A 177 2.01 17.85 -16.45
CA GLN A 177 2.76 18.78 -17.29
C GLN A 177 3.79 18.10 -18.20
N ASN A 178 4.31 16.95 -17.77
CA ASN A 178 5.51 16.35 -18.36
C ASN A 178 5.33 14.91 -18.81
N LEU A 179 4.20 14.26 -18.53
CA LEU A 179 3.88 12.96 -19.10
C LEU A 179 3.37 13.11 -20.52
N LEU A 180 3.89 12.25 -21.39
CA LEU A 180 3.40 12.05 -22.74
C LEU A 180 2.92 10.59 -22.85
N ASP A 181 1.68 10.41 -23.29
CA ASP A 181 1.16 9.10 -23.70
C ASP A 181 1.50 8.87 -25.17
N VAL A 182 2.10 7.73 -25.52
CA VAL A 182 2.19 7.28 -26.91
C VAL A 182 1.12 6.22 -27.14
N ILE A 183 0.18 6.53 -28.03
CA ILE A 183 -0.72 5.56 -28.66
C ILE A 183 0.00 5.06 -29.92
N PRO A 184 0.13 3.73 -30.15
CA PRO A 184 0.75 3.21 -31.38
C PRO A 184 -0.05 3.51 -32.66
N GLU A 185 -1.25 4.06 -32.54
CA GLU A 185 -2.12 4.42 -33.65
C GLU A 185 -2.75 5.78 -33.37
N TYR A 186 -2.46 6.74 -34.26
CA TYR A 186 -3.03 8.08 -34.37
C TYR A 186 -2.42 9.24 -33.57
N GLU A 187 -2.18 10.28 -34.37
CA GLU A 187 -1.76 11.63 -34.07
C GLU A 187 -2.52 12.25 -32.89
N GLU A 188 -1.75 12.69 -31.90
CA GLU A 188 -1.86 13.91 -31.09
C GLU A 188 -1.50 13.60 -29.64
N ALA A 189 -0.37 14.13 -29.18
CA ALA A 189 0.03 14.09 -27.78
C ALA A 189 -1.04 14.82 -26.94
N HIS A 190 -1.98 14.06 -26.39
CA HIS A 190 -3.00 14.59 -25.49
C HIS A 190 -2.41 14.75 -24.10
N VAL A 191 -2.41 15.98 -23.59
CA VAL A 191 -2.18 16.28 -22.18
C VAL A 191 -3.54 16.17 -21.48
N HIS A 192 -3.71 15.21 -20.57
CA HIS A 192 -4.93 15.10 -19.77
C HIS A 192 -4.69 15.04 -18.26
N ASP A 193 -5.77 15.42 -17.57
CA ASP A 193 -5.97 15.91 -16.21
C ASP A 193 -5.39 15.04 -15.06
N PRO A 194 -5.13 15.65 -13.89
CA PRO A 194 -4.54 14.98 -12.73
C PRO A 194 -5.39 13.82 -12.28
N ALA A 195 -4.80 12.62 -12.32
CA ALA A 195 -5.26 11.55 -11.47
C ALA A 195 -5.20 12.06 -10.01
N PRO A 196 -6.34 12.09 -9.29
CA PRO A 196 -6.33 12.50 -7.90
C PRO A 196 -5.39 11.60 -7.11
N ALA A 197 -4.90 12.11 -5.99
CA ALA A 197 -4.20 11.32 -4.97
C ALA A 197 -5.15 10.30 -4.27
N SER A 198 -5.95 9.56 -5.03
CA SER A 198 -6.71 8.41 -4.56
C SER A 198 -5.83 7.17 -4.65
N ASP A 199 -5.91 6.36 -3.61
CA ASP A 199 -5.15 5.11 -3.40
C ASP A 199 -5.40 4.02 -4.47
N ASP A 200 -6.24 4.29 -5.46
CA ASP A 200 -6.57 3.43 -6.59
C ASP A 200 -5.89 3.93 -7.87
N VAL A 201 -4.57 3.81 -7.94
CA VAL A 201 -3.87 4.00 -9.21
C VAL A 201 -4.02 2.70 -10.00
N ASN A 202 -5.13 2.58 -10.74
CA ASN A 202 -5.22 1.60 -11.81
C ASN A 202 -4.23 2.03 -12.89
N TRP A 203 -3.03 1.47 -12.82
CA TRP A 203 -1.93 1.77 -13.72
C TRP A 203 -2.29 1.19 -15.08
N ASP A 204 -2.97 1.97 -15.92
CA ASP A 204 -3.36 1.55 -17.25
C ASP A 204 -2.10 1.14 -18.03
N SER A 205 -1.88 -0.18 -18.08
CA SER A 205 -0.68 -0.84 -18.59
C SER A 205 -0.57 -0.80 -20.11
N GLU A 206 -1.62 -0.33 -20.78
CA GLU A 206 -1.73 -0.36 -22.22
C GLU A 206 -0.95 0.78 -22.88
N ARG A 207 -0.90 1.96 -22.23
CA ARG A 207 -0.28 3.18 -22.78
C ARG A 207 1.20 3.30 -22.41
N GLY A 208 2.07 3.44 -23.42
CA GLY A 208 3.47 3.73 -23.18
C GLY A 208 3.61 5.17 -22.68
N ARG A 209 3.92 5.35 -21.40
CA ARG A 209 4.16 6.67 -20.81
C ARG A 209 5.63 7.03 -20.86
N PHE A 210 5.90 8.28 -21.27
CA PHE A 210 7.24 8.82 -21.31
C PHE A 210 7.29 10.18 -20.64
N TRP A 211 8.43 10.49 -20.04
CA TRP A 211 8.69 11.82 -19.54
C TRP A 211 9.13 12.73 -20.68
N ARG A 212 8.65 13.97 -20.71
CA ARG A 212 8.85 14.92 -21.81
C ARG A 212 10.34 15.11 -22.17
N SER A 213 11.24 15.19 -21.19
CA SER A 213 12.68 15.32 -21.48
C SER A 213 13.32 14.07 -22.05
N ASP A 214 12.70 12.91 -21.84
CA ASP A 214 13.20 11.61 -22.28
C ASP A 214 12.56 11.20 -23.61
N ALA A 215 11.53 11.94 -24.05
CA ALA A 215 10.76 11.68 -25.25
C ALA A 215 11.63 11.73 -26.50
N ASP A 216 12.50 12.72 -26.64
CA ASP A 216 13.39 12.84 -27.82
C ASP A 216 14.32 11.63 -27.98
N VAL A 217 14.83 11.10 -26.86
CA VAL A 217 15.69 9.91 -26.84
C VAL A 217 14.91 8.66 -27.22
N VAL A 218 13.68 8.54 -26.70
CA VAL A 218 12.80 7.40 -27.00
C VAL A 218 12.31 7.45 -28.44
N VAL A 219 11.96 8.63 -28.96
CA VAL A 219 11.55 8.84 -30.35
C VAL A 219 12.70 8.53 -31.28
N ALA A 220 13.91 9.03 -31.01
CA ALA A 220 15.09 8.70 -31.81
C ALA A 220 15.40 7.19 -31.84
N GLU A 221 15.25 6.51 -30.69
CA GLU A 221 15.43 5.06 -30.62
C GLU A 221 14.31 4.30 -31.33
N TYR A 222 13.06 4.77 -31.22
CA TYR A 222 11.92 4.22 -31.95
C TYR A 222 12.08 4.37 -33.46
N GLU A 223 12.49 5.54 -33.94
CA GLU A 223 12.78 5.81 -35.35
C GLU A 223 13.92 4.92 -35.85
N ARG A 224 14.99 4.77 -35.06
CA ARG A 224 16.09 3.85 -35.37
C ARG A 224 15.58 2.42 -35.53
N LEU A 225 14.76 1.94 -34.59
CA LEU A 225 14.17 0.59 -34.64
C LEU A 225 13.15 0.43 -35.77
N SER A 226 12.52 1.52 -36.22
CA SER A 226 11.53 1.53 -37.30
C SER A 226 12.13 1.37 -38.70
N THR A 227 13.45 1.54 -38.85
CA THR A 227 14.12 1.49 -40.16
C THR A 227 14.57 0.09 -40.62
N GLY A 228 14.39 -0.95 -39.79
CA GLY A 228 14.80 -2.32 -40.10
C GLY A 228 13.68 -3.23 -40.63
N ASP A 229 14.06 -4.29 -41.35
CA ASP A 229 13.14 -5.33 -41.87
C ASP A 229 12.38 -6.06 -40.73
N ASP A 230 12.95 -6.12 -39.52
CA ASP A 230 12.36 -6.67 -38.30
C ASP A 230 11.81 -5.60 -37.32
N SER A 231 11.53 -4.39 -37.83
CA SER A 231 11.11 -3.23 -37.03
C SER A 231 9.94 -3.50 -36.08
N ALA A 232 8.91 -4.21 -36.54
CA ALA A 232 7.74 -4.54 -35.72
C ALA A 232 8.11 -5.40 -34.49
N VAL A 233 9.01 -6.37 -34.65
CA VAL A 233 9.48 -7.26 -33.56
C VAL A 233 10.40 -6.48 -32.61
N ALA A 234 11.29 -5.64 -33.17
CA ALA A 234 12.23 -4.85 -32.40
C ALA A 234 11.53 -3.78 -31.55
N ILE A 235 10.51 -3.10 -32.11
CA ILE A 235 9.66 -2.14 -31.41
C ILE A 235 8.83 -2.82 -30.33
N SER A 236 8.19 -3.96 -30.65
CA SER A 236 7.41 -4.73 -29.67
C SER A 236 8.29 -5.21 -28.51
N SER A 237 9.48 -5.74 -28.79
CA SER A 237 10.46 -6.13 -27.77
C SER A 237 10.94 -4.95 -26.93
N PHE A 238 11.22 -3.80 -27.54
CA PHE A 238 11.60 -2.56 -26.86
C PHE A 238 10.52 -2.05 -25.91
N ILE A 239 9.26 -2.11 -26.34
CA ILE A 239 8.09 -1.73 -25.54
C ILE A 239 7.86 -2.73 -24.40
N GLU A 240 7.84 -4.03 -24.68
CA GLU A 240 7.60 -5.09 -23.69
C GLU A 240 8.70 -5.16 -22.62
N ALA A 241 9.96 -4.98 -23.00
CA ALA A 241 11.09 -4.94 -22.07
C ALA A 241 10.96 -3.80 -21.04
N ARG A 242 10.30 -2.69 -21.41
CA ARG A 242 10.02 -1.56 -20.52
C ARG A 242 8.71 -1.69 -19.75
N LYS A 243 7.64 -2.21 -20.38
CA LYS A 243 6.27 -2.12 -19.86
C LYS A 243 5.95 -3.13 -18.77
N LYS A 244 6.20 -4.43 -19.00
CA LYS A 244 5.48 -5.46 -18.25
C LYS A 244 6.27 -6.00 -17.06
N SER A 245 7.49 -6.46 -17.29
CA SER A 245 8.25 -7.20 -16.27
C SER A 245 8.71 -6.33 -15.09
N LEU A 246 9.05 -5.06 -15.33
CA LEU A 246 9.49 -4.16 -14.26
C LEU A 246 8.32 -3.65 -13.43
N ALA A 247 7.25 -3.18 -14.09
CA ALA A 247 6.08 -2.61 -13.42
C ALA A 247 5.42 -3.64 -12.51
N ASP A 248 5.22 -4.87 -12.99
CA ASP A 248 4.60 -5.95 -12.23
C ASP A 248 5.40 -6.26 -10.96
N ARG A 249 6.73 -6.47 -11.08
CA ARG A 249 7.60 -6.74 -9.92
C ARG A 249 7.62 -5.59 -8.92
N CYS A 250 7.69 -4.35 -9.41
CA CYS A 250 7.71 -3.18 -8.53
C CYS A 250 6.38 -2.98 -7.81
N ASN A 251 5.26 -3.20 -8.52
CA ASN A 251 3.93 -3.13 -7.95
C ASN A 251 3.72 -4.24 -6.92
N GLU A 252 4.10 -5.49 -7.23
CA GLU A 252 4.02 -6.62 -6.30
C GLU A 252 4.78 -6.33 -5.02
N TRP A 253 6.04 -5.88 -5.14
CA TRP A 253 6.86 -5.46 -4.00
C TRP A 253 6.23 -4.31 -3.22
N TYR A 254 5.78 -3.27 -3.90
CA TYR A 254 5.17 -2.11 -3.27
C TYR A 254 3.92 -2.49 -2.49
N TRP A 255 3.03 -3.29 -3.09
CA TRP A 255 1.80 -3.75 -2.46
C TRP A 255 2.10 -4.69 -1.29
N ALA A 256 3.10 -5.57 -1.39
CA ALA A 256 3.52 -6.42 -0.27
C ALA A 256 3.99 -5.59 0.93
N VAL A 257 4.87 -4.62 0.70
CA VAL A 257 5.38 -3.70 1.74
C VAL A 257 4.25 -2.87 2.34
N ARG A 258 3.37 -2.31 1.50
CA ARG A 258 2.22 -1.51 1.92
C ARG A 258 1.23 -2.35 2.73
N HIS A 259 0.95 -3.57 2.28
CA HIS A 259 0.04 -4.50 2.97
C HIS A 259 0.58 -4.84 4.35
N THR A 260 1.86 -5.20 4.49
CA THR A 260 2.49 -5.48 5.79
C THR A 260 2.39 -4.27 6.73
N SER A 261 2.72 -3.08 6.22
CA SER A 261 2.62 -1.82 6.98
C SER A 261 1.19 -1.53 7.44
N SER A 262 0.21 -1.71 6.55
CA SER A 262 -1.21 -1.50 6.79
C SER A 262 -1.75 -2.49 7.82
N MET A 263 -1.39 -3.77 7.71
CA MET A 263 -1.76 -4.81 8.67
C MET A 263 -1.19 -4.54 10.06
N GLU A 264 0.06 -4.09 10.17
CA GLU A 264 0.61 -3.67 11.45
C GLU A 264 -0.13 -2.47 12.05
N TYR A 265 -0.46 -1.49 11.20
CA TYR A 265 -1.21 -0.31 11.62
C TYR A 265 -2.61 -0.71 12.13
N SER A 266 -3.32 -1.54 11.37
CA SER A 266 -4.63 -2.10 11.74
C SER A 266 -4.55 -2.85 13.08
N LYS A 267 -3.56 -3.74 13.26
CA LYS A 267 -3.34 -4.43 14.55
C LYS A 267 -3.09 -3.46 15.72
N LYS A 268 -2.45 -2.31 15.48
CA LYS A 268 -2.22 -1.29 16.53
C LYS A 268 -3.52 -0.53 16.83
N LEU A 269 -4.30 -0.21 15.80
CA LEU A 269 -5.59 0.45 15.92
C LEU A 269 -6.58 -0.46 16.66
N ASP A 270 -6.68 -1.74 16.30
CA ASP A 270 -7.46 -2.76 17.00
C ASP A 270 -7.14 -2.81 18.49
N LYS A 271 -5.86 -2.74 18.87
CA LYS A 271 -5.47 -2.73 20.30
C LYS A 271 -5.98 -1.49 21.05
N VAL A 272 -6.17 -0.36 20.37
CA VAL A 272 -6.77 0.84 20.95
C VAL A 272 -8.29 0.67 21.04
N SER A 273 -8.92 0.22 19.96
CA SER A 273 -10.37 -0.03 19.85
C SER A 273 -10.86 -1.09 20.84
N ILE A 274 -10.13 -2.20 21.00
CA ILE A 274 -10.40 -3.24 22.01
C ILE A 274 -10.35 -2.67 23.43
N ARG A 275 -9.40 -1.77 23.72
CA ARG A 275 -9.33 -1.12 25.05
C ARG A 275 -10.48 -0.15 25.25
N ALA A 276 -10.90 0.56 24.21
CA ALA A 276 -12.08 1.43 24.22
C ALA A 276 -13.35 0.61 24.47
N ALA A 277 -13.55 -0.48 23.75
CA ALA A 277 -14.65 -1.41 23.93
C ALA A 277 -14.71 -1.97 25.37
N LYS A 278 -13.58 -2.45 25.91
CA LYS A 278 -13.50 -2.90 27.31
C LYS A 278 -13.87 -1.80 28.31
N ARG A 279 -13.52 -0.55 28.02
CA ARG A 279 -13.86 0.58 28.88
C ARG A 279 -15.34 0.93 28.83
N LEU A 280 -15.99 0.83 27.68
CA LEU A 280 -17.45 0.99 27.57
C LEU A 280 -18.19 -0.07 28.39
N VAL A 281 -17.76 -1.32 28.32
CA VAL A 281 -18.35 -2.40 29.13
C VAL A 281 -18.18 -2.10 30.63
N ALA A 282 -17.00 -1.63 31.05
CA ALA A 282 -16.76 -1.21 32.43
C ALA A 282 -17.58 0.02 32.86
N GLU A 283 -18.01 0.86 31.91
CA GLU A 283 -18.92 2.00 32.14
C GLU A 283 -20.41 1.58 32.17
N GLY A 284 -20.73 0.30 31.91
CA GLY A 284 -22.08 -0.26 32.03
C GLY A 284 -22.81 -0.53 30.72
N PHE A 285 -22.15 -0.42 29.56
CA PHE A 285 -22.75 -0.79 28.28
C PHE A 285 -22.76 -2.33 28.09
N ASP A 286 -23.83 -2.86 27.50
CA ASP A 286 -23.94 -4.31 27.20
C ASP A 286 -22.91 -4.72 26.13
N GLN A 287 -22.26 -5.86 26.35
CA GLN A 287 -21.22 -6.38 25.45
C GLN A 287 -21.73 -6.59 24.02
N ARG A 288 -23.01 -6.95 23.84
CA ARG A 288 -23.61 -7.16 22.50
C ARG A 288 -23.69 -5.87 21.71
N ASP A 289 -24.07 -4.78 22.37
CA ASP A 289 -24.20 -3.45 21.76
C ASP A 289 -22.80 -2.93 21.39
N VAL A 290 -21.82 -3.11 22.27
CA VAL A 290 -20.41 -2.73 22.02
C VAL A 290 -19.79 -3.54 20.89
N ASN A 291 -20.04 -4.85 20.83
CA ASN A 291 -19.55 -5.70 19.74
C ASN A 291 -20.16 -5.31 18.39
N SER A 292 -21.47 -5.03 18.37
CA SER A 292 -22.17 -4.61 17.15
C SER A 292 -21.63 -3.28 16.61
N SER A 293 -21.16 -2.38 17.48
CA SER A 293 -20.58 -1.09 17.09
C SER A 293 -19.05 -1.13 16.94
N PHE A 294 -18.39 -2.29 17.01
CA PHE A 294 -16.92 -2.35 17.05
C PHE A 294 -16.25 -1.71 15.84
N TYR A 295 -16.88 -1.80 14.66
CA TYR A 295 -16.42 -1.14 13.45
C TYR A 295 -16.39 0.40 13.61
N ASP A 296 -17.49 1.01 14.08
CA ASP A 296 -17.55 2.45 14.35
C ASP A 296 -16.55 2.90 15.43
N ILE A 297 -16.27 2.03 16.42
CA ILE A 297 -15.23 2.29 17.43
C ILE A 297 -13.85 2.32 16.77
N ASN A 298 -13.60 1.41 15.82
CA ASN A 298 -12.35 1.30 15.08
C ASN A 298 -12.11 2.51 14.17
N ASP A 299 -13.16 2.97 13.52
CA ASP A 299 -13.14 4.10 12.57
C ASP A 299 -13.09 5.48 13.24
N CYS A 300 -12.99 5.53 14.57
CA CYS A 300 -12.83 6.79 15.29
C CYS A 300 -11.51 7.49 14.90
N GLU A 301 -11.61 8.58 14.13
CA GLU A 301 -10.47 9.37 13.63
C GLU A 301 -9.49 9.78 14.74
N LEU A 302 -9.97 9.98 15.97
CA LEU A 302 -9.13 10.36 17.10
C LEU A 302 -8.13 9.28 17.51
N PHE A 303 -8.38 8.02 17.15
CA PHE A 303 -7.45 6.92 17.35
C PHE A 303 -6.35 6.87 16.27
N TYR A 304 -6.51 7.61 15.17
CA TYR A 304 -5.55 7.65 14.08
C TYR A 304 -4.13 7.99 14.58
N ARG A 305 -3.18 7.11 14.26
CA ARG A 305 -1.77 7.21 14.66
C ARG A 305 -1.53 7.36 16.18
N LYS A 306 -2.49 6.96 17.03
CA LYS A 306 -2.30 6.98 18.49
C LYS A 306 -1.85 5.61 18.99
N PRO A 307 -0.68 5.52 19.67
CA PRO A 307 -0.13 4.22 20.06
C PRO A 307 -0.86 3.59 21.26
N ARG A 308 -1.56 4.38 22.07
CA ARG A 308 -2.19 3.95 23.33
C ARG A 308 -3.44 4.77 23.65
N LEU A 309 -4.43 4.11 24.24
CA LEU A 309 -5.62 4.76 24.79
C LEU A 309 -5.29 5.37 26.16
N THR A 310 -5.07 6.69 26.19
CA THR A 310 -4.89 7.45 27.45
C THR A 310 -6.24 7.96 27.96
N SER A 311 -6.33 8.31 29.25
CA SER A 311 -7.57 8.90 29.80
C SER A 311 -7.98 10.19 29.09
N LYS A 312 -7.01 11.05 28.73
CA LYS A 312 -7.27 12.28 27.97
C LYS A 312 -7.82 11.98 26.57
N LEU A 313 -7.25 10.99 25.89
CA LEU A 313 -7.71 10.57 24.57
C LEU A 313 -9.12 9.95 24.66
N TRP A 314 -9.36 9.09 25.65
CA TRP A 314 -10.67 8.49 25.87
C TRP A 314 -11.76 9.55 26.07
N ASN A 315 -11.52 10.52 26.95
CA ASN A 315 -12.51 11.56 27.24
C ASN A 315 -12.88 12.38 26.01
N ARG A 316 -11.96 12.53 25.05
CA ARG A 316 -12.21 13.20 23.77
C ARG A 316 -12.93 12.31 22.75
N ALA A 317 -12.60 11.01 22.70
CA ALA A 317 -13.17 10.07 21.74
C ALA A 317 -14.55 9.56 22.13
N ARG A 318 -14.81 9.43 23.43
CA ARG A 318 -16.05 8.88 23.98
C ARG A 318 -17.33 9.53 23.42
N PRO A 319 -17.45 10.86 23.29
CA PRO A 319 -18.65 11.49 22.75
C PRO A 319 -18.97 11.10 21.29
N PHE A 320 -17.95 10.72 20.51
CA PHE A 320 -18.13 10.28 19.12
C PHE A 320 -18.51 8.80 19.03
N ILE A 321 -18.08 7.99 20.01
CA ILE A 321 -18.28 6.53 20.02
C ILE A 321 -19.62 6.13 20.65
N VAL A 322 -20.01 6.77 21.76
CA VAL A 322 -21.21 6.41 22.51
C VAL A 322 -22.50 6.44 21.67
N PRO A 323 -22.72 7.41 20.76
CA PRO A 323 -23.90 7.42 19.89
C PRO A 323 -24.09 6.13 19.09
N SER A 324 -23.01 5.57 18.53
CA SER A 324 -23.06 4.30 17.80
C SER A 324 -23.51 3.14 18.69
N VAL A 325 -23.00 3.06 19.91
CA VAL A 325 -23.38 2.00 20.87
C VAL A 325 -24.84 2.12 21.29
N LEU A 326 -25.34 3.36 21.47
CA LEU A 326 -26.75 3.60 21.77
C LEU A 326 -27.67 3.26 20.59
N ALA A 327 -27.23 3.52 19.36
CA ALA A 327 -27.95 3.11 18.15
C ALA A 327 -28.01 1.57 18.05
N ALA A 328 -26.90 0.87 18.29
CA ALA A 328 -26.86 -0.59 18.33
C ALA A 328 -27.80 -1.17 19.40
N ARG A 329 -27.80 -0.58 20.61
CA ARG A 329 -28.77 -0.94 21.66
C ARG A 329 -30.21 -0.79 21.19
N THR A 330 -30.53 0.33 20.54
CA THR A 330 -31.89 0.60 20.04
C THR A 330 -32.31 -0.42 18.98
N GLN A 331 -31.40 -0.75 18.06
CA GLN A 331 -31.63 -1.78 17.04
C GLN A 331 -31.83 -3.16 17.68
N ARG A 332 -30.99 -3.55 18.66
CA ARG A 332 -31.14 -4.81 19.38
C ARG A 332 -32.49 -4.91 20.07
N LEU A 333 -32.89 -3.88 20.84
CA LEU A 333 -34.17 -3.88 21.56
C LEU A 333 -35.35 -3.94 20.59
N LYS A 334 -35.27 -3.25 19.45
CA LYS A 334 -36.29 -3.33 18.38
C LYS A 334 -36.39 -4.75 17.83
N HIS A 335 -35.25 -5.37 17.52
CA HIS A 335 -35.20 -6.74 16.99
C HIS A 335 -35.71 -7.77 18.02
N GLU A 336 -35.28 -7.67 19.28
CA GLU A 336 -35.76 -8.52 20.37
C GLU A 336 -37.28 -8.38 20.57
N ARG A 337 -37.83 -7.16 20.44
CA ARG A 337 -39.28 -6.93 20.49
C ARG A 337 -40.00 -7.57 19.30
N GLU A 338 -39.48 -7.41 18.09
CA GLU A 338 -40.04 -8.04 16.89
C GLU A 338 -40.08 -9.56 17.01
N LEU A 339 -38.99 -10.17 17.51
CA LEU A 339 -38.92 -11.62 17.76
C LEU A 339 -39.92 -12.07 18.83
N ARG A 340 -40.05 -11.32 19.95
CA ARG A 340 -41.05 -11.60 20.98
C ARG A 340 -42.48 -11.57 20.42
N ILE A 341 -42.80 -10.56 19.63
CA ILE A 341 -44.10 -10.43 18.95
C ILE A 341 -44.35 -11.62 18.01
N GLN A 342 -43.36 -12.00 17.21
CA GLN A 342 -43.48 -13.15 16.31
C GLN A 342 -43.67 -14.47 17.05
N ALA A 343 -42.90 -14.70 18.13
CA ALA A 343 -43.05 -15.90 18.96
C ALA A 343 -44.44 -15.98 19.60
N ARG A 344 -44.98 -14.85 20.10
CA ARG A 344 -46.36 -14.79 20.64
C ARG A 344 -47.41 -15.05 19.59
N LYS A 345 -47.27 -14.47 18.39
CA LYS A 345 -48.16 -14.75 17.25
C LYS A 345 -48.17 -16.24 16.94
N GLN A 346 -47.00 -16.87 16.83
CA GLN A 346 -46.89 -18.30 16.57
C GLN A 346 -47.53 -19.15 17.68
N ALA A 347 -47.30 -18.82 18.96
CA ALA A 347 -47.88 -19.53 20.09
C ALA A 347 -49.41 -19.43 20.14
N ILE A 348 -49.97 -18.22 19.96
CA ILE A 348 -51.42 -17.98 19.93
C ILE A 348 -52.06 -18.70 18.75
N LEU A 349 -51.46 -18.62 17.57
CA LEU A 349 -51.96 -19.33 16.38
C LEU A 349 -51.92 -20.84 16.58
N GLY A 350 -50.82 -21.38 17.11
CA GLY A 350 -50.72 -22.79 17.45
C GLY A 350 -51.82 -23.22 18.41
N HIS A 351 -52.01 -22.49 19.52
CA HIS A 351 -53.03 -22.82 20.51
C HIS A 351 -54.45 -22.67 19.97
N ALA A 352 -54.74 -21.62 19.20
CA ALA A 352 -56.05 -21.39 18.59
C ALA A 352 -56.39 -22.50 17.59
N ILE A 353 -55.43 -22.91 16.75
CA ILE A 353 -55.61 -24.03 15.81
C ILE A 353 -55.88 -25.33 16.57
N THR A 354 -55.09 -25.66 17.60
CA THR A 354 -55.30 -26.88 18.40
C THR A 354 -56.66 -26.88 19.10
N LYS A 355 -57.08 -25.78 19.71
CA LYS A 355 -58.41 -25.68 20.35
C LYS A 355 -59.55 -25.76 19.34
N LEU A 356 -59.43 -25.13 18.18
CA LEU A 356 -60.43 -25.21 17.11
C LEU A 356 -60.57 -26.64 16.57
N GLN A 357 -59.45 -27.36 16.42
CA GLN A 357 -59.43 -28.78 16.01
C GLN A 357 -60.04 -29.70 17.08
N ALA A 358 -59.82 -29.42 18.36
CA ALA A 358 -60.40 -30.20 19.46
C ALA A 358 -61.90 -29.92 19.70
N ALA A 359 -62.36 -28.69 19.46
CA ALA A 359 -63.73 -28.26 19.74
C ALA A 359 -64.74 -28.62 18.62
N VAL A 360 -64.28 -28.97 17.42
CA VAL A 360 -65.15 -29.30 16.27
C VAL A 360 -64.89 -30.74 15.81
N PRO A 361 -65.66 -31.73 16.29
CA PRO A 361 -65.57 -33.10 15.79
C PRO A 361 -66.18 -33.17 14.38
N GLY A 362 -65.35 -33.33 13.36
CA GLY A 362 -65.77 -33.75 12.03
C GLY A 362 -66.55 -32.73 11.18
N VAL A 363 -65.99 -32.41 10.01
CA VAL A 363 -66.71 -31.91 8.80
C VAL A 363 -67.04 -30.41 8.71
N ARG A 364 -66.53 -29.51 9.58
CA ARG A 364 -66.62 -28.04 9.35
C ARG A 364 -65.28 -27.30 9.32
N HIS A 365 -64.23 -27.93 8.81
CA HIS A 365 -62.90 -27.31 8.69
C HIS A 365 -62.81 -26.14 7.68
N GLY A 366 -63.88 -25.85 6.92
CA GLY A 366 -63.88 -24.82 5.87
C GLY A 366 -64.12 -23.37 6.35
N TYR A 367 -64.43 -23.14 7.62
CA TYR A 367 -64.78 -21.81 8.16
C TYR A 367 -63.86 -21.34 9.29
N HIS A 368 -62.62 -21.81 9.34
CA HIS A 368 -61.65 -21.26 10.29
C HIS A 368 -61.21 -19.87 9.82
N LEU A 369 -61.18 -18.91 10.75
CA LEU A 369 -60.62 -17.59 10.49
C LEU A 369 -59.16 -17.75 10.04
N PRO A 370 -58.72 -17.06 8.98
CA PRO A 370 -57.33 -17.08 8.57
C PRO A 370 -56.40 -16.70 9.73
N PRO A 371 -55.19 -17.28 9.83
CA PRO A 371 -54.27 -17.01 10.93
C PRO A 371 -54.03 -15.52 11.20
N HIS A 372 -53.88 -14.71 10.14
CA HIS A 372 -53.69 -13.27 10.28
C HIS A 372 -54.92 -12.55 10.90
N THR A 373 -56.14 -13.07 10.71
CA THR A 373 -57.37 -12.50 11.28
C THR A 373 -57.47 -12.79 12.78
N ILE A 374 -57.04 -13.98 13.21
CA ILE A 374 -56.98 -14.35 14.64
C ILE A 374 -55.94 -13.50 15.36
N ALA A 375 -54.76 -13.32 14.77
CA ALA A 375 -53.67 -12.52 15.36
C ALA A 375 -54.02 -11.02 15.49
N ASN A 376 -54.93 -10.51 14.66
CA ASN A 376 -55.35 -9.10 14.66
C ASN A 376 -56.66 -8.85 15.45
N PHE A 377 -57.22 -9.87 16.12
CA PHE A 377 -58.40 -9.69 16.96
C PHE A 377 -58.06 -8.78 18.16
N PRO A 378 -58.79 -7.68 18.45
CA PRO A 378 -58.30 -6.61 19.32
C PRO A 378 -57.81 -7.04 20.73
N PRO A 379 -58.49 -7.95 21.44
CA PRO A 379 -57.99 -8.49 22.72
C PRO A 379 -56.69 -9.30 22.58
N LEU A 380 -56.50 -10.01 21.47
CA LEU A 380 -55.28 -10.79 21.20
C LEU A 380 -54.15 -9.89 20.69
N ALA A 381 -54.46 -8.86 19.91
CA ALA A 381 -53.49 -7.87 19.44
C ALA A 381 -52.86 -7.10 20.60
N GLN A 382 -53.65 -6.71 21.62
CA GLN A 382 -53.14 -6.08 22.84
C GLN A 382 -52.15 -7.00 23.58
N LEU A 383 -52.51 -8.27 23.79
CA LEU A 383 -51.63 -9.27 24.43
C LEU A 383 -50.34 -9.56 23.62
N ILE A 384 -50.41 -9.46 22.29
CA ILE A 384 -49.25 -9.64 21.42
C ILE A 384 -48.30 -8.45 21.53
N GLU A 385 -48.82 -7.23 21.63
CA GLU A 385 -48.07 -5.98 21.59
C GLU A 385 -47.56 -5.49 22.96
N GLU A 386 -48.11 -6.01 24.07
CA GLU A 386 -47.71 -5.71 25.45
C GLU A 386 -46.21 -5.93 25.69
N ASP A 387 -45.52 -4.95 26.28
CA ASP A 387 -44.06 -5.01 26.52
C ASP A 387 -43.70 -5.70 27.85
N CYS A 388 -44.37 -6.80 28.19
CA CYS A 388 -43.99 -7.64 29.33
C CYS A 388 -42.97 -8.71 28.90
N GLU A 389 -42.04 -9.10 29.77
CA GLU A 389 -41.09 -10.21 29.53
C GLU A 389 -41.72 -11.60 29.75
N ASP A 390 -42.95 -11.65 30.25
CA ASP A 390 -43.59 -12.90 30.63
C ASP A 390 -43.76 -13.81 29.41
N SER A 391 -43.17 -15.00 29.52
CA SER A 391 -43.53 -16.12 28.69
C SER A 391 -45.02 -16.38 28.92
N ILE A 392 -45.82 -16.37 27.86
CA ILE A 392 -47.23 -16.71 27.95
C ILE A 392 -47.29 -18.19 28.32
N SER A 393 -47.24 -18.49 29.62
CA SER A 393 -47.54 -19.81 30.14
C SER A 393 -49.01 -20.06 29.86
N ALA A 394 -49.29 -21.17 29.18
CA ALA A 394 -50.61 -21.59 28.74
C ALA A 394 -51.53 -21.98 29.92
N SER A 395 -51.85 -21.02 30.78
CA SER A 395 -52.74 -21.18 31.93
C SER A 395 -53.48 -19.87 32.20
N ARG A 396 -54.34 -19.48 31.26
CA ARG A 396 -55.58 -18.74 31.53
C ARG A 396 -56.60 -18.99 30.43
#